data_AF-A0A8X7XMK9-F1
#
_entry.id   AF-A0A8X7XMK9-F1
#
_cell.length_a   1.000
_cell.length_b   1.000
_cell.length_c   1.000
_cell.angle_alpha   90.00
_cell.angle_beta   90.00
_cell.angle_gamma   90.00
#
_symmetry.space_group_name_H-M   'P 1'
#
loop_
_entity.id
_entity.type
_entity.pdbx_description
1 polymer ?
#
loop_
_entity_poly.entity_id
_entity_poly.type
_entity_poly.pdbx_seq_one_letter_code
_entity_poly.pdbx_strand_id
1 'polypeptide(L)'
;MTKEPGENLAKFYNLFDKESSTFDGNLKLSGGFRDFCGDRDVHDLLESMVQLIYTRFSDLDRPPVSDMRVFDFRTWPHTLYELSTYGNYEIKNLSQQYSDFLTDEEVKHVPSEWQALKLQISMQRQYHPLAVYGSVLLRKEVSLKNIHIIDFDDENNIINKNVLLHEAGEIWHINASPVDKSVFTTCYNKTSDSKVVTCAAVWRMPKELESGSHESPDDSSSNPQTLELLCHLDNTAHGNMACVLWEPMSDGKKLISLADNYLLLWDLKESTTKAVISSSTTLEGKGQLKFTSGRWSPHHNCTQIATANDTAIRGWDIRSMRVWSVRYNHSHDQLVLTGSSDSRVILSNMVSISSEPFGHIVDEDELSDQEDNHQDEKIKEPLQDSIIATYEEHEDSVYAVEWSSADPWLFASLSYDGRLVINRVPRALKYRILL
;
A
#
# COMPACT_ATOMS: atom_id res chain seq x y z
N MET A 1 8.76 -2.94 33.28
CA MET A 1 8.29 -1.65 33.85
C MET A 1 8.56 -1.66 35.35
N THR A 2 9.76 -1.28 35.77
CA THR A 2 9.98 -0.86 37.16
C THR A 2 9.23 0.45 37.34
N LYS A 3 8.08 0.42 38.04
CA LYS A 3 7.38 1.65 38.42
C LYS A 3 8.33 2.42 39.33
N GLU A 4 9.00 3.43 38.78
CA GLU A 4 9.56 4.48 39.61
C GLU A 4 8.43 4.98 40.52
N PRO A 5 8.66 5.12 41.82
CA PRO A 5 7.66 5.69 42.71
C PRO A 5 7.39 7.11 42.19
N GLY A 6 6.20 7.36 41.63
CA GLY A 6 5.85 8.67 41.07
C GLY A 6 6.13 9.78 42.09
N GLU A 7 6.33 11.02 41.63
CA GLU A 7 6.87 12.12 42.46
C GLU A 7 6.24 12.26 43.87
N ASN A 8 4.95 11.95 44.00
CA ASN A 8 4.23 12.02 45.27
C ASN A 8 4.64 10.93 46.28
N LEU A 9 5.00 9.74 45.80
CA LEU A 9 5.44 8.62 46.63
C LEU A 9 6.91 8.81 47.08
N ALA A 10 7.76 9.37 46.22
CA ALA A 10 9.12 9.75 46.60
C ALA A 10 9.13 10.88 47.65
N LYS A 11 8.26 11.90 47.48
CA LYS A 11 8.05 12.96 48.48
C LYS A 11 7.52 12.42 49.81
N PHE A 12 6.64 11.42 49.76
CA PHE A 12 6.12 10.77 50.96
C PHE A 12 7.23 10.06 51.76
N TYR A 13 8.09 9.27 51.11
CA TYR A 13 9.19 8.58 51.79
C TYR A 13 10.27 9.52 52.37
N ASN A 14 10.48 10.70 51.78
CA ASN A 14 11.41 11.69 52.32
C ASN A 14 10.90 12.37 53.61
N LEU A 15 9.58 12.45 53.81
CA LEU A 15 8.96 13.11 54.95
C LEU A 15 8.50 12.12 56.03
N PHE A 16 8.55 10.82 55.75
CA PHE A 16 8.11 9.78 56.66
C PHE A 16 9.30 9.19 57.42
N ASP A 17 9.28 9.29 58.75
CA ASP A 17 10.23 8.62 59.63
C ASP A 17 9.68 7.26 60.08
N LYS A 18 10.36 6.21 59.62
CA LYS A 18 9.97 4.81 59.80
C LYS A 18 10.14 4.32 61.24
N GLU A 19 11.08 4.87 62.01
CA GLU A 19 11.31 4.44 63.40
C GLU A 19 10.25 5.00 64.35
N SER A 20 9.84 6.25 64.13
CA SER A 20 8.83 6.92 64.96
C SER A 20 7.39 6.75 64.43
N SER A 21 7.22 6.22 63.21
CA SER A 21 5.94 6.16 62.49
C SER A 21 5.27 7.54 62.39
N THR A 22 6.08 8.59 62.19
CA THR A 22 5.60 9.96 62.07
C THR A 22 5.82 10.49 60.65
N PHE A 23 4.82 11.23 60.15
CA PHE A 23 4.91 11.97 58.91
C PHE A 23 5.15 13.45 59.23
N ASP A 24 6.25 14.00 58.74
CA ASP A 24 6.66 15.40 58.89
C ASP A 24 6.67 15.88 60.37
N GLY A 25 7.06 14.98 61.28
CA GLY A 25 7.21 15.21 62.73
C GLY A 25 5.93 15.50 63.53
N ASN A 26 4.79 15.72 62.87
CA ASN A 26 3.58 16.25 63.49
C ASN A 26 2.37 15.29 63.44
N LEU A 27 2.40 14.28 62.55
CA LEU A 27 1.32 13.32 62.36
C LEU A 27 1.81 11.90 62.67
N LYS A 28 1.33 11.34 63.78
CA LYS A 28 1.63 9.96 64.17
C LYS A 28 0.66 9.00 63.47
N LEU A 29 1.17 8.19 62.56
CA LEU A 29 0.37 7.24 61.80
C LEU A 29 0.13 5.97 62.65
N SER A 30 -1.13 5.62 62.87
CA SER A 30 -1.51 4.39 63.57
C SER A 30 -1.80 3.29 62.56
N GLY A 31 -0.82 2.42 62.34
CA GLY A 31 -0.92 1.26 61.45
C GLY A 31 0.47 0.72 61.13
N GLY A 32 0.65 -0.60 61.15
CA GLY A 32 1.94 -1.21 60.83
C GLY A 32 2.32 -0.93 59.37
N PHE A 33 3.35 -0.12 59.15
CA PHE A 33 3.91 0.12 57.83
C PHE A 33 4.65 -1.14 57.39
N ARG A 34 3.96 -2.07 56.71
CA ARG A 34 4.65 -3.11 55.94
C ARG A 34 5.21 -2.41 54.72
N ASP A 35 6.52 -2.49 54.51
CA ASP A 35 7.06 -2.25 53.17
C ASP A 35 6.17 -3.02 52.20
N PHE A 36 5.75 -2.38 51.12
CA PHE A 36 5.12 -3.09 50.01
C PHE A 36 6.18 -4.09 49.57
N CYS A 37 6.10 -5.32 50.10
CA CYS A 37 6.94 -6.42 49.70
C CYS A 37 6.54 -6.58 48.24
N GLY A 38 7.38 -6.08 47.33
CA GLY A 38 7.17 -6.23 45.90
C GLY A 38 6.80 -7.69 45.71
N ASP A 39 5.57 -7.91 45.26
CA ASP A 39 4.84 -9.17 45.41
C ASP A 39 5.77 -10.31 44.97
N ARG A 40 6.39 -10.99 45.94
CA ARG A 40 7.52 -11.89 45.69
C ARG A 40 7.07 -13.00 44.75
N ASP A 41 5.80 -13.39 44.89
CA ASP A 41 5.13 -14.36 44.04
C ASP A 41 4.99 -13.86 42.59
N VAL A 42 4.73 -12.57 42.36
CA VAL A 42 4.68 -11.98 41.01
C VAL A 42 6.09 -11.83 40.42
N HIS A 43 7.09 -11.48 41.23
CA HIS A 43 8.48 -11.40 40.77
C HIS A 43 9.00 -12.79 40.38
N ASP A 44 8.79 -13.78 41.23
CA ASP A 44 9.20 -15.18 40.99
C ASP A 44 8.43 -15.76 39.79
N LEU A 45 7.15 -15.42 39.62
CA LEU A 45 6.36 -15.79 38.44
C LEU A 45 6.92 -15.16 37.16
N LEU A 46 7.22 -13.86 37.18
CA LEU A 46 7.81 -13.17 36.03
C LEU A 46 9.20 -13.71 35.70
N GLU A 47 10.05 -13.95 36.69
CA GLU A 47 11.38 -14.53 36.50
C GLU A 47 11.29 -15.95 35.91
N SER A 48 10.33 -16.75 36.38
CA SER A 48 10.04 -18.08 35.84
C SER A 48 9.53 -18.03 34.40
N MET A 49 8.63 -17.09 34.08
CA MET A 49 8.13 -16.89 32.71
C MET A 49 9.25 -16.42 31.76
N VAL A 50 10.09 -15.50 32.22
CA VAL A 50 11.25 -15.02 31.46
C VAL A 50 12.24 -16.16 31.22
N GLN A 51 12.52 -16.99 32.23
CA GLN A 51 13.36 -18.17 32.07
C GLN A 51 12.78 -19.21 31.10
N LEU A 52 11.46 -19.44 31.14
CA LEU A 52 10.80 -20.30 30.18
C LEU A 52 10.95 -19.77 28.75
N ILE A 53 10.81 -18.47 28.54
CA ILE A 53 11.02 -17.83 27.23
C ILE A 53 12.47 -17.98 26.79
N TYR A 54 13.45 -17.66 27.65
CA TYR A 54 14.87 -17.82 27.31
C TYR A 54 15.24 -19.27 26.99
N THR A 55 14.71 -20.23 27.74
CA THR A 55 14.94 -21.66 27.49
C THR A 55 14.29 -22.10 26.19
N ARG A 56 13.05 -21.66 25.92
CA ARG A 56 12.31 -22.02 24.71
C ARG A 56 12.97 -21.49 23.43
N PHE A 57 13.56 -20.30 23.51
CA PHE A 57 14.17 -19.61 22.36
C PHE A 57 15.70 -19.63 22.39
N SER A 58 16.33 -20.44 23.25
CA SER A 58 17.79 -20.48 23.40
C SER A 58 18.51 -20.88 22.10
N ASP A 59 17.83 -21.64 21.23
CA ASP A 59 18.39 -22.06 19.95
C ASP A 59 18.44 -20.92 18.91
N LEU A 60 17.66 -19.84 19.09
CA LEU A 60 17.76 -18.63 18.24
C LEU A 60 19.03 -17.83 18.52
N ASP A 61 19.62 -17.99 19.72
CA ASP A 61 20.87 -17.34 20.11
C ASP A 61 22.11 -18.18 19.73
N ARG A 62 21.92 -19.29 19.01
CA ARG A 62 23.01 -20.16 18.54
C ARG A 62 23.17 -20.07 17.01
N PRO A 63 24.39 -20.29 16.48
CA PRO A 63 24.61 -20.40 15.04
C PRO A 63 23.84 -21.59 14.46
N PRO A 64 23.27 -21.48 13.24
CA PRO A 64 23.46 -20.38 12.28
C PRO A 64 22.51 -19.19 12.50
N VAL A 65 21.47 -19.33 13.32
CA VAL A 65 20.38 -18.34 13.41
C VAL A 65 20.85 -17.06 14.08
N SER A 66 21.71 -17.15 15.10
CA SER A 66 22.34 -15.99 15.73
C SER A 66 23.14 -15.15 14.73
N ASP A 67 23.82 -15.81 13.80
CA ASP A 67 24.74 -15.17 12.85
C ASP A 67 23.96 -14.40 11.78
N MET A 68 22.71 -14.80 11.49
CA MET A 68 21.82 -14.06 10.59
C MET A 68 21.47 -12.65 11.11
N ARG A 69 21.67 -12.36 12.41
CA ARG A 69 21.52 -11.00 12.95
C ARG A 69 22.48 -10.00 12.30
N VAL A 70 23.56 -10.46 11.69
CA VAL A 70 24.50 -9.62 10.94
C VAL A 70 23.82 -8.85 9.80
N PHE A 71 22.70 -9.35 9.27
CA PHE A 71 21.94 -8.69 8.21
C PHE A 71 20.96 -7.63 8.72
N ASP A 72 20.82 -7.44 10.03
CA ASP A 72 19.99 -6.35 10.58
C ASP A 72 20.71 -5.01 10.45
N PHE A 73 20.39 -4.27 9.38
CA PHE A 73 21.00 -2.96 9.09
C PHE A 73 20.81 -1.91 10.19
N ARG A 74 19.85 -2.10 11.11
CA ARG A 74 19.60 -1.16 12.23
C ARG A 74 20.71 -1.22 13.28
N THR A 75 21.41 -2.36 13.39
CA THR A 75 22.49 -2.56 14.36
C THR A 75 23.87 -2.30 13.77
N TRP A 76 23.95 -1.94 12.49
CA TRP A 76 25.22 -1.74 11.81
C TRP A 76 25.95 -0.47 12.27
N PRO A 77 27.25 -0.55 12.63
CA PRO A 77 28.03 0.60 13.08
C PRO A 77 28.03 1.76 12.08
N HIS A 78 28.05 2.98 12.58
CA HIS A 78 28.06 4.19 11.74
C HIS A 78 29.46 4.60 11.29
N THR A 79 30.51 4.21 12.01
CA THR A 79 31.89 4.56 11.68
C THR A 79 32.49 3.55 10.70
N LEU A 80 33.28 4.03 9.74
CA LEU A 80 33.94 3.19 8.74
C LEU A 80 34.86 2.13 9.38
N TYR A 81 35.53 2.49 10.49
CA TYR A 81 36.44 1.60 11.19
C TYR A 81 35.71 0.38 11.77
N GLU A 82 34.66 0.61 12.55
CA GLU A 82 33.85 -0.47 13.14
C GLU A 82 33.11 -1.28 12.08
N LEU A 83 32.62 -0.62 11.02
CA LEU A 83 31.93 -1.30 9.93
C LEU A 83 32.87 -2.23 9.15
N SER A 84 34.14 -1.86 8.97
CA SER A 84 35.10 -2.70 8.23
C SER A 84 35.30 -4.10 8.85
N THR A 85 35.19 -4.20 10.18
CA THR A 85 35.34 -5.46 10.92
C THR A 85 34.01 -6.13 11.26
N TYR A 86 32.90 -5.39 11.23
CA TYR A 86 31.56 -5.89 11.54
C TYR A 86 31.14 -7.08 10.67
N GLY A 87 30.63 -8.13 11.31
CA GLY A 87 29.99 -9.26 10.63
C GLY A 87 30.91 -10.24 9.92
N ASN A 88 32.24 -10.03 9.96
CA ASN A 88 33.18 -10.84 9.18
C ASN A 88 33.24 -12.30 9.66
N TYR A 89 33.05 -12.53 10.96
CA TYR A 89 33.08 -13.87 11.54
C TYR A 89 31.77 -14.61 11.23
N GLU A 90 30.64 -13.94 11.45
CA GLU A 90 29.29 -14.43 11.24
C GLU A 90 29.09 -14.84 9.78
N ILE A 91 29.46 -13.98 8.83
CA ILE A 91 29.35 -14.28 7.39
C ILE A 91 30.23 -15.45 6.98
N LYS A 92 31.43 -15.58 7.57
CA LYS A 92 32.31 -16.73 7.30
C LYS A 92 31.73 -18.03 7.87
N ASN A 93 31.12 -17.97 9.05
CA ASN A 93 30.48 -19.15 9.65
C ASN A 93 29.25 -19.57 8.84
N LEU A 94 28.42 -18.61 8.42
CA LEU A 94 27.27 -18.85 7.54
C LEU A 94 27.70 -19.45 6.19
N SER A 95 28.74 -18.92 5.54
CA SER A 95 29.19 -19.47 4.25
C SER A 95 29.74 -20.89 4.36
N GLN A 96 30.36 -21.25 5.48
CA GLN A 96 30.80 -22.61 5.77
C GLN A 96 29.63 -23.54 6.10
N GLN A 97 28.65 -23.06 6.85
CA GLN A 97 27.52 -23.88 7.29
C GLN A 97 26.51 -24.17 6.17
N TYR A 98 26.39 -23.26 5.20
CA TYR A 98 25.57 -23.44 4.00
C TYR A 98 26.39 -23.81 2.76
N SER A 99 27.61 -24.34 2.92
CA SER A 99 28.48 -24.72 1.80
C SER A 99 27.84 -25.75 0.87
N ASP A 100 26.93 -26.59 1.37
CA ASP A 100 26.25 -27.61 0.56
C ASP A 100 25.29 -27.01 -0.48
N PHE A 101 24.87 -25.74 -0.30
CA PHE A 101 23.99 -25.01 -1.22
C PHE A 101 24.75 -24.03 -2.12
N LEU A 102 26.07 -23.90 -1.93
CA LEU A 102 26.92 -22.93 -2.63
C LEU A 102 28.05 -23.67 -3.36
N THR A 103 28.54 -23.09 -4.44
CA THR A 103 29.74 -23.57 -5.13
C THR A 103 31.01 -23.16 -4.36
N ASP A 104 32.10 -23.90 -4.55
CA ASP A 104 33.42 -23.58 -3.94
C ASP A 104 33.95 -22.19 -4.34
N GLU A 105 33.54 -21.69 -5.50
CA GLU A 105 33.84 -20.33 -5.97
C GLU A 105 33.03 -19.29 -5.18
N GLU A 106 31.72 -19.49 -5.03
CA GLU A 106 30.84 -18.59 -4.28
C GLU A 106 31.30 -18.46 -2.83
N VAL A 107 31.58 -19.57 -2.14
CA VAL A 107 32.04 -19.56 -0.74
C VAL A 107 33.32 -18.74 -0.55
N LYS A 108 34.23 -18.73 -1.54
CA LYS A 108 35.45 -17.92 -1.52
C LYS A 108 35.18 -16.44 -1.79
N HIS A 109 34.16 -16.12 -2.58
CA HIS A 109 33.80 -14.74 -2.92
C HIS A 109 32.99 -14.03 -1.83
N VAL A 110 32.17 -14.76 -1.05
CA VAL A 110 31.30 -14.18 -0.01
C VAL A 110 32.01 -13.15 0.90
N PRO A 111 33.21 -13.40 1.46
CA PRO A 111 33.88 -12.42 2.32
C PRO A 111 34.26 -11.12 1.59
N SER A 112 34.60 -11.22 0.30
CA SER A 112 34.94 -10.05 -0.52
C SER A 112 33.70 -9.24 -0.90
N GLU A 113 32.60 -9.91 -1.21
CA GLU A 113 31.31 -9.27 -1.49
C GLU A 113 30.74 -8.59 -0.24
N TRP A 114 30.89 -9.21 0.93
CA TRP A 114 30.52 -8.59 2.21
C TRP A 114 31.26 -7.27 2.46
N GLN A 115 32.56 -7.22 2.17
CA GLN A 115 33.33 -5.98 2.28
C GLN A 115 32.88 -4.92 1.26
N ALA A 116 32.60 -5.32 0.03
CA ALA A 116 32.06 -4.42 -1.01
C ALA A 116 30.70 -3.85 -0.61
N LEU A 117 29.79 -4.68 -0.09
CA LEU A 117 28.47 -4.27 0.39
C LEU A 117 28.57 -3.23 1.51
N LYS A 118 29.45 -3.46 2.50
CA LYS A 118 29.66 -2.52 3.61
C LYS A 118 30.18 -1.17 3.16
N LEU A 119 31.14 -1.15 2.24
CA LEU A 119 31.63 0.08 1.62
C LEU A 119 30.52 0.82 0.88
N GLN A 120 29.71 0.11 0.11
CA GLN A 120 28.58 0.70 -0.63
C GLN A 120 27.54 1.31 0.30
N ILE A 121 27.14 0.60 1.36
CA ILE A 121 26.18 1.11 2.35
C ILE A 121 26.76 2.33 3.08
N SER A 122 28.04 2.31 3.46
CA SER A 122 28.67 3.46 4.10
C SER A 122 28.69 4.71 3.21
N MET A 123 28.91 4.55 1.91
CA MET A 123 28.85 5.66 0.97
C MET A 123 27.41 6.17 0.82
N GLN A 124 26.43 5.28 0.70
CA GLN A 124 25.02 5.63 0.55
C GLN A 124 24.44 6.36 1.76
N ARG A 125 24.88 6.03 2.99
CA ARG A 125 24.46 6.72 4.23
C ARG A 125 24.75 8.23 4.26
N GLN A 126 25.70 8.70 3.47
CA GLN A 126 26.04 10.13 3.40
C GLN A 126 25.07 10.93 2.53
N TYR A 127 24.28 10.25 1.71
CA TYR A 127 23.34 10.87 0.79
C TYR A 127 21.91 10.83 1.35
N HIS A 128 21.12 11.85 1.03
CA HIS A 128 19.70 11.87 1.34
C HIS A 128 19.00 10.66 0.68
N PRO A 129 17.96 10.05 1.30
CA PRO A 129 17.29 8.85 0.76
C PRO A 129 16.91 8.92 -0.73
N LEU A 130 16.44 10.07 -1.19
CA LEU A 130 16.11 10.31 -2.61
C LEU A 130 17.33 10.21 -3.55
N ALA A 131 18.50 10.67 -3.12
CA ALA A 131 19.73 10.56 -3.90
C ALA A 131 20.25 9.11 -3.91
N VAL A 132 20.09 8.38 -2.80
CA VAL A 132 20.37 6.93 -2.75
C VAL A 132 19.46 6.20 -3.74
N TYR A 133 18.15 6.47 -3.70
CA TYR A 133 17.19 5.90 -4.64
C TYR A 133 17.54 6.20 -6.11
N GLY A 134 17.88 7.45 -6.44
CA GLY A 134 18.36 7.80 -7.79
C GLY A 134 19.63 7.05 -8.21
N SER A 135 20.59 6.86 -7.28
CA SER A 135 21.80 6.08 -7.57
C SER A 135 21.50 4.59 -7.80
N VAL A 136 20.50 4.05 -7.09
CA VAL A 136 20.05 2.67 -7.21
C VAL A 136 19.30 2.48 -8.53
N LEU A 137 18.47 3.43 -8.95
CA LEU A 137 17.82 3.43 -10.27
C LEU A 137 18.82 3.45 -11.43
N LEU A 138 19.92 4.20 -11.31
CA LEU A 138 20.98 4.26 -12.33
C LEU A 138 21.80 2.96 -12.44
N ARG A 139 21.92 2.20 -11.35
CA ARG A 139 22.73 0.98 -11.27
C ARG A 139 21.93 -0.30 -11.51
N LYS A 140 20.61 -0.27 -11.28
CA LYS A 140 19.75 -1.45 -11.36
C LYS A 140 19.66 -2.00 -12.78
N GLU A 141 19.62 -3.32 -12.85
CA GLU A 141 19.44 -4.08 -14.08
C GLU A 141 18.11 -3.79 -14.77
N VAL A 142 18.06 -4.16 -16.05
CA VAL A 142 16.91 -4.12 -16.97
C VAL A 142 15.62 -4.72 -16.36
N SER A 143 15.72 -5.58 -15.34
CA SER A 143 14.62 -6.33 -14.73
C SER A 143 13.48 -5.47 -14.15
N LEU A 144 13.75 -4.25 -13.66
CA LEU A 144 12.73 -3.36 -13.09
C LEU A 144 12.02 -2.47 -14.12
N LYS A 145 12.40 -2.63 -15.37
CA LYS A 145 11.82 -1.91 -16.51
C LYS A 145 10.95 -2.85 -17.33
N ASN A 146 10.51 -3.97 -16.79
CA ASN A 146 9.76 -4.96 -17.54
C ASN A 146 8.25 -4.80 -17.33
N ILE A 147 7.51 -4.90 -18.42
CA ILE A 147 6.06 -5.06 -18.41
C ILE A 147 5.77 -6.51 -18.78
N HIS A 148 5.09 -7.22 -17.88
CA HIS A 148 4.68 -8.60 -18.10
C HIS A 148 3.27 -8.62 -18.70
N ILE A 149 3.15 -9.19 -19.88
CA ILE A 149 1.87 -9.50 -20.51
C ILE A 149 1.59 -10.98 -20.26
N ILE A 150 0.45 -11.26 -19.66
CA ILE A 150 0.03 -12.60 -19.28
C ILE A 150 -1.26 -12.90 -20.03
N ASP A 151 -1.18 -13.83 -20.97
CA ASP A 151 -2.35 -14.34 -21.70
C ASP A 151 -2.75 -15.67 -21.06
N PHE A 152 -3.94 -15.70 -20.46
CA PHE A 152 -4.50 -16.89 -19.84
C PHE A 152 -5.59 -17.49 -20.72
N ASP A 153 -5.37 -18.71 -21.19
CA ASP A 153 -6.35 -19.53 -21.89
C ASP A 153 -7.04 -20.45 -20.88
N ASP A 154 -8.28 -20.13 -20.51
CA ASP A 154 -9.11 -20.88 -19.55
C ASP A 154 -9.52 -22.26 -20.12
N GLU A 155 -9.58 -22.45 -21.44
CA GLU A 155 -9.99 -23.73 -22.05
C GLU A 155 -8.89 -24.78 -21.94
N ASN A 156 -7.65 -24.36 -22.18
CA ASN A 156 -6.49 -25.26 -22.15
C ASN A 156 -5.69 -25.15 -20.83
N ASN A 157 -6.06 -24.22 -19.95
CA ASN A 157 -5.32 -23.87 -18.73
C ASN A 157 -3.84 -23.53 -19.02
N ILE A 158 -3.61 -22.79 -20.11
CA ILE A 158 -2.28 -22.38 -20.55
C ILE A 158 -2.07 -20.92 -20.20
N ILE A 159 -0.91 -20.61 -19.61
CA ILE A 159 -0.46 -19.25 -19.35
C ILE A 159 0.71 -18.95 -20.30
N ASN A 160 0.53 -17.99 -21.20
CA ASN A 160 1.62 -17.45 -22.00
C ASN A 160 2.11 -16.15 -21.37
N LYS A 161 3.44 -15.98 -21.31
CA LYS A 161 4.08 -14.81 -20.72
C LYS A 161 4.96 -14.14 -21.77
N ASN A 162 4.65 -12.88 -22.05
CA ASN A 162 5.49 -12.00 -22.85
C ASN A 162 6.07 -10.89 -21.98
N VAL A 163 7.28 -10.43 -22.31
CA VAL A 163 7.97 -9.38 -21.55
C VAL A 163 8.34 -8.25 -22.50
N LEU A 164 7.83 -7.05 -22.19
CA LEU A 164 8.16 -5.82 -22.88
C LEU A 164 9.12 -4.98 -22.04
N LEU A 165 10.08 -4.35 -22.71
CA LEU A 165 11.03 -3.46 -22.04
C LEU A 165 10.56 -2.01 -22.10
N HIS A 166 10.41 -1.42 -20.91
CA HIS A 166 10.11 -0.02 -20.66
C HIS A 166 11.40 0.77 -20.38
N GLU A 167 12.16 1.08 -21.44
CA GLU A 167 13.47 1.72 -21.35
C GLU A 167 13.47 3.06 -20.56
N ALA A 168 12.32 3.74 -20.57
CA ALA A 168 12.09 5.06 -19.99
C ALA A 168 12.32 5.16 -18.47
N GLY A 169 12.11 4.10 -17.69
CA GLY A 169 12.27 4.15 -16.23
C GLY A 169 11.50 3.08 -15.45
N GLU A 170 11.63 3.11 -14.12
CA GLU A 170 10.90 2.23 -13.21
C GLU A 170 9.43 2.62 -13.16
N ILE A 171 8.52 1.67 -13.37
CA ILE A 171 7.08 1.92 -13.46
C ILE A 171 6.47 1.94 -12.06
N TRP A 172 5.71 3.01 -11.76
CA TRP A 172 4.98 3.20 -10.51
C TRP A 172 3.47 3.09 -10.67
N HIS A 173 2.98 3.32 -11.88
CA HIS A 173 1.57 3.16 -12.22
C HIS A 173 1.45 2.74 -13.69
N ILE A 174 0.52 1.85 -13.99
CA ILE A 174 0.19 1.45 -15.36
C ILE A 174 -1.32 1.41 -15.52
N ASN A 175 -1.83 1.85 -16.66
CA ASN A 175 -3.27 1.82 -16.92
C ASN A 175 -3.56 1.63 -18.41
N ALA A 176 -4.34 0.60 -18.75
CA ALA A 176 -4.66 0.23 -20.12
C ALA A 176 -5.77 1.13 -20.70
N SER A 177 -5.71 1.38 -22.01
CA SER A 177 -6.77 2.07 -22.71
C SER A 177 -8.05 1.22 -22.71
N PRO A 178 -9.23 1.83 -22.47
CA PRO A 178 -10.50 1.11 -22.49
C PRO A 178 -10.97 0.72 -23.90
N VAL A 179 -10.35 1.28 -24.95
CA VAL A 179 -10.76 1.09 -26.35
C VAL A 179 -9.76 0.26 -27.16
N ASP A 180 -8.47 0.41 -26.88
CA ASP A 180 -7.39 -0.20 -27.65
C ASP A 180 -6.48 -1.00 -26.72
N LYS A 181 -6.55 -2.34 -26.81
CA LYS A 181 -5.79 -3.25 -25.94
C LYS A 181 -4.26 -3.11 -26.07
N SER A 182 -3.76 -2.56 -27.19
CA SER A 182 -2.33 -2.35 -27.37
C SER A 182 -1.87 -0.99 -26.85
N VAL A 183 -2.77 -0.11 -26.39
CA VAL A 183 -2.42 1.21 -25.86
C VAL A 183 -2.56 1.24 -24.34
N PHE A 184 -1.58 1.81 -23.67
CA PHE A 184 -1.61 1.99 -22.22
C PHE A 184 -0.79 3.21 -21.80
N THR A 185 -0.97 3.61 -20.54
CA THR A 185 -0.21 4.70 -19.91
C THR A 185 0.69 4.14 -18.84
N THR A 186 1.86 4.76 -18.64
CA THR A 186 2.70 4.51 -17.48
C THR A 186 3.01 5.82 -16.76
N CYS A 187 3.07 5.76 -15.43
CA CYS A 187 3.84 6.72 -14.62
C CYS A 187 5.15 6.04 -14.23
N TYR A 188 6.26 6.73 -14.41
CA TYR A 188 7.57 6.13 -14.21
C TYR A 188 8.60 7.11 -13.65
N ASN A 189 9.57 6.58 -12.92
CA ASN A 189 10.68 7.34 -12.39
C ASN A 189 11.88 7.24 -13.32
N LYS A 190 12.40 8.41 -13.71
CA LYS A 190 13.65 8.54 -14.45
C LYS A 190 14.61 9.45 -13.70
N THR A 191 15.90 9.20 -13.85
CA THR A 191 16.94 10.05 -13.30
C THR A 191 17.36 11.08 -14.35
N SER A 192 17.20 12.37 -14.04
CA SER A 192 17.66 13.49 -14.86
C SER A 192 18.47 14.44 -13.99
N ASP A 193 19.67 14.84 -14.43
CA ASP A 193 20.53 15.80 -13.71
C ASP A 193 20.73 15.49 -12.22
N SER A 194 20.98 14.22 -11.88
CA SER A 194 21.14 13.72 -10.49
C SER A 194 19.89 13.86 -9.60
N LYS A 195 18.72 14.13 -10.19
CA LYS A 195 17.43 14.12 -9.50
C LYS A 195 16.54 13.02 -10.08
N VAL A 196 15.74 12.42 -9.22
CA VAL A 196 14.65 11.54 -9.65
C VAL A 196 13.46 12.43 -10.00
N VAL A 197 12.95 12.26 -11.22
CA VAL A 197 11.71 12.89 -11.67
C VAL A 197 10.72 11.81 -12.06
N THR A 198 9.48 11.99 -11.63
CA THR A 198 8.33 11.18 -12.05
C THR A 198 7.77 11.75 -13.36
N CYS A 199 7.57 10.90 -14.34
CA CYS A 199 7.03 11.23 -15.65
C CYS A 199 5.81 10.36 -15.96
N ALA A 200 5.05 10.73 -16.98
CA ALA A 200 4.04 9.89 -17.57
C ALA A 200 4.03 9.94 -19.09
N ALA A 201 3.68 8.83 -19.69
CA ALA A 201 3.58 8.71 -21.14
C ALA A 201 2.50 7.70 -21.55
N VAL A 202 2.06 7.85 -22.79
CA VAL A 202 1.18 6.91 -23.49
C VAL A 202 2.05 6.08 -24.43
N TRP A 203 1.86 4.78 -24.41
CA TRP A 203 2.63 3.79 -25.14
C TRP A 203 1.73 2.90 -25.96
N ARG A 204 2.30 2.32 -27.02
CA ARG A 204 1.69 1.28 -27.82
C ARG A 204 2.57 0.03 -27.80
N MET A 205 1.93 -1.14 -27.64
CA MET A 205 2.58 -2.43 -27.73
C MET A 205 3.00 -2.71 -29.19
N PRO A 206 4.11 -3.44 -29.40
CA PRO A 206 4.52 -3.90 -30.72
C PRO A 206 3.41 -4.69 -31.43
N LYS A 207 3.27 -4.49 -32.75
CA LYS A 207 2.22 -5.13 -33.56
C LYS A 207 2.38 -6.65 -33.64
N GLU A 208 3.58 -7.17 -33.43
CA GLU A 208 3.87 -8.60 -33.44
C GLU A 208 3.07 -9.35 -32.35
N LEU A 209 2.88 -8.72 -31.19
CA LEU A 209 2.08 -9.26 -30.08
C LEU A 209 0.57 -9.24 -30.33
N GLU A 210 0.08 -8.44 -31.29
CA GLU A 210 -1.35 -8.38 -31.60
C GLU A 210 -1.84 -9.63 -32.34
N SER A 211 -0.93 -10.39 -32.95
CA SER A 211 -1.25 -11.44 -33.92
C SER A 211 -1.50 -12.85 -33.34
N GLY A 212 -1.33 -13.05 -32.03
CA GLY A 212 -1.66 -14.34 -31.38
C GLY A 212 -0.96 -15.56 -32.00
N SER A 213 0.20 -15.37 -32.63
CA SER A 213 0.97 -16.48 -33.18
C SER A 213 1.43 -17.39 -32.05
N HIS A 214 0.74 -18.51 -31.88
CA HIS A 214 1.10 -19.64 -31.04
C HIS A 214 2.35 -20.36 -31.58
N GLU A 215 3.47 -19.65 -31.72
CA GLU A 215 4.77 -20.30 -31.83
C GLU A 215 5.34 -20.37 -30.42
N SER A 216 5.50 -21.61 -29.94
CA SER A 216 6.15 -21.92 -28.66
C SER A 216 7.45 -21.13 -28.54
N PRO A 217 7.75 -20.53 -27.37
CA PRO A 217 9.02 -19.84 -27.19
C PRO A 217 10.14 -20.87 -27.25
N ASP A 218 10.88 -20.91 -28.36
CA ASP A 218 12.21 -21.51 -28.35
C ASP A 218 13.06 -20.69 -27.37
N ASP A 219 13.51 -21.35 -26.31
CA ASP A 219 14.16 -20.84 -25.09
C ASP A 219 15.53 -20.16 -25.30
N SER A 220 15.81 -19.62 -26.48
CA SER A 220 17.07 -18.94 -26.75
C SER A 220 16.90 -17.87 -27.82
N SER A 221 16.78 -16.60 -27.38
CA SER A 221 16.87 -15.34 -28.17
C SER A 221 15.59 -14.52 -28.41
N SER A 222 14.62 -14.49 -27.49
CA SER A 222 13.63 -13.41 -27.51
C SER A 222 14.31 -12.07 -27.16
N ASN A 223 14.74 -11.32 -28.18
CA ASN A 223 15.12 -9.92 -27.97
C ASN A 223 13.93 -9.20 -27.32
N PRO A 224 14.15 -8.46 -26.21
CA PRO A 224 13.07 -7.72 -25.58
C PRO A 224 12.47 -6.73 -26.58
N GLN A 225 11.18 -6.86 -26.87
CA GLN A 225 10.50 -5.95 -27.78
C GLN A 225 10.31 -4.60 -27.08
N THR A 226 10.63 -3.52 -27.79
CA THR A 226 10.59 -2.15 -27.26
C THR A 226 9.24 -1.51 -27.52
N LEU A 227 8.75 -0.75 -26.54
CA LEU A 227 7.48 -0.04 -26.62
C LEU A 227 7.55 1.14 -27.59
N GLU A 228 6.49 1.34 -28.36
CA GLU A 228 6.32 2.55 -29.17
C GLU A 228 5.78 3.68 -28.29
N LEU A 229 6.53 4.78 -28.17
CA LEU A 229 6.07 5.98 -27.47
C LEU A 229 5.07 6.76 -28.34
N LEU A 230 3.83 6.91 -27.86
CA LEU A 230 2.81 7.70 -28.56
C LEU A 230 2.87 9.18 -28.17
N CYS A 231 2.90 9.50 -26.87
CA CYS A 231 3.06 10.87 -26.42
C CYS A 231 3.50 10.95 -24.95
N HIS A 232 4.24 12.01 -24.61
CA HIS A 232 4.50 12.37 -23.21
C HIS A 232 3.32 13.14 -22.62
N LEU A 233 2.99 12.82 -21.37
CA LEU A 233 2.07 13.57 -20.50
C LEU A 233 2.84 14.44 -19.50
N ASP A 234 4.11 14.71 -19.82
CA ASP A 234 5.03 15.43 -18.95
C ASP A 234 4.83 16.93 -19.13
N ASN A 235 4.51 17.61 -18.04
CA ASN A 235 4.70 19.06 -17.95
C ASN A 235 5.45 19.37 -16.66
N THR A 236 6.69 19.82 -16.79
CA THR A 236 7.59 20.16 -15.67
C THR A 236 7.01 21.23 -14.74
N ALA A 237 5.94 21.93 -15.15
CA ALA A 237 5.24 22.91 -14.34
C ALA A 237 4.36 22.32 -13.22
N HIS A 238 3.92 21.06 -13.32
CA HIS A 238 2.86 20.51 -12.44
C HIS A 238 3.37 19.50 -11.40
N GLY A 239 4.68 19.43 -11.19
CA GLY A 239 5.28 18.62 -10.14
C GLY A 239 5.31 17.13 -10.45
N ASN A 240 5.31 16.31 -9.41
CA ASN A 240 5.51 14.87 -9.53
C ASN A 240 4.22 14.10 -9.87
N MET A 241 4.28 13.24 -10.89
CA MET A 241 3.16 12.43 -11.35
C MET A 241 2.88 11.25 -10.42
N ALA A 242 1.65 11.14 -9.91
CA ALA A 242 1.18 10.03 -9.09
C ALA A 242 0.52 8.93 -9.94
N CYS A 243 -0.47 9.28 -10.76
CA CYS A 243 -1.20 8.32 -11.59
C CYS A 243 -1.83 8.96 -12.83
N VAL A 244 -2.15 8.11 -13.82
CA VAL A 244 -2.88 8.48 -15.05
C VAL A 244 -4.09 7.55 -15.21
N LEU A 245 -5.23 8.15 -15.54
CA LEU A 245 -6.54 7.49 -15.60
C LEU A 245 -7.20 7.78 -16.94
N TRP A 246 -7.65 6.72 -17.63
CA TRP A 246 -8.45 6.86 -18.84
C TRP A 246 -9.89 7.22 -18.52
N GLU A 247 -10.49 8.05 -19.39
CA GLU A 247 -11.94 8.22 -19.39
C GLU A 247 -12.59 6.87 -19.71
N PRO A 248 -13.37 6.29 -18.80
CA PRO A 248 -14.00 5.00 -19.02
C PRO A 248 -15.06 5.11 -20.11
N MET A 249 -15.27 4.05 -20.91
CA MET A 249 -16.37 3.96 -21.88
C MET A 249 -16.49 5.13 -22.88
N SER A 250 -15.36 5.78 -23.22
CA SER A 250 -15.32 6.84 -24.23
C SER A 250 -14.58 6.39 -25.50
N ASP A 251 -14.22 7.34 -26.37
CA ASP A 251 -13.46 7.10 -27.60
C ASP A 251 -11.95 6.95 -27.36
N GLY A 252 -11.51 6.91 -26.10
CA GLY A 252 -10.10 6.73 -25.75
C GLY A 252 -9.25 7.97 -25.99
N LYS A 253 -9.86 9.17 -26.06
CA LYS A 253 -9.12 10.41 -26.29
C LYS A 253 -8.85 11.23 -25.04
N LYS A 254 -9.57 10.96 -23.94
CA LYS A 254 -9.41 11.75 -22.72
C LYS A 254 -8.72 10.97 -21.62
N LEU A 255 -7.84 11.67 -20.93
CA LEU A 255 -7.07 11.17 -19.80
C LEU A 255 -7.11 12.19 -18.67
N ILE A 256 -7.07 11.72 -17.43
CA ILE A 256 -6.75 12.55 -16.27
C ILE A 256 -5.39 12.12 -15.74
N SER A 257 -4.53 13.09 -15.44
CA SER A 257 -3.31 12.86 -14.70
C SER A 257 -3.35 13.59 -13.36
N LEU A 258 -2.90 12.92 -12.30
CA LEU A 258 -2.74 13.52 -10.97
C LEU A 258 -1.25 13.79 -10.74
N ALA A 259 -0.86 15.05 -10.64
CA ALA A 259 0.53 15.48 -10.46
C ALA A 259 0.64 16.43 -9.26
N ASP A 260 1.33 16.02 -8.20
CA ASP A 260 1.35 16.69 -6.90
C ASP A 260 -0.05 17.16 -6.49
N ASN A 261 -0.34 18.47 -6.53
CA ASN A 261 -1.63 19.05 -6.18
C ASN A 261 -2.51 19.41 -7.40
N TYR A 262 -2.11 19.02 -8.62
CA TYR A 262 -2.81 19.29 -9.87
C TYR A 262 -3.59 18.07 -10.35
N LEU A 263 -4.82 18.32 -10.79
CA LEU A 263 -5.62 17.41 -11.60
C LEU A 263 -5.67 18.00 -13.00
N LEU A 264 -5.15 17.26 -13.98
CA LEU A 264 -5.02 17.71 -15.37
C LEU A 264 -5.87 16.81 -16.27
N LEU A 265 -6.79 17.39 -17.02
CA LEU A 265 -7.55 16.71 -18.08
C LEU A 265 -6.85 16.94 -19.41
N TRP A 266 -6.48 15.85 -20.06
CA TRP A 266 -5.81 15.81 -21.34
C TRP A 266 -6.75 15.35 -22.44
N ASP A 267 -6.52 15.89 -23.63
CA ASP A 267 -7.12 15.45 -24.89
C ASP A 267 -6.00 14.96 -25.82
N LEU A 268 -6.11 13.70 -26.23
CA LEU A 268 -5.24 13.02 -27.16
C LEU A 268 -5.70 13.29 -28.58
N LYS A 269 -4.85 13.95 -29.35
CA LYS A 269 -5.13 14.24 -30.75
C LYS A 269 -4.72 13.06 -31.62
N GLU A 270 -5.68 12.43 -32.30
CA GLU A 270 -5.49 11.26 -33.17
C GLU A 270 -4.35 11.38 -34.20
N SER A 271 -4.02 12.61 -34.64
CA SER A 271 -3.02 12.87 -35.67
C SER A 271 -1.65 13.33 -35.15
N THR A 272 -1.48 13.52 -33.84
CA THR A 272 -0.23 14.05 -33.28
C THR A 272 0.24 13.23 -32.10
N THR A 273 1.56 13.04 -31.99
CA THR A 273 2.25 12.48 -30.81
C THR A 273 2.23 13.41 -29.59
N LYS A 274 1.21 14.26 -29.49
CA LYS A 274 1.09 15.32 -28.49
C LYS A 274 -0.26 15.24 -27.81
N ALA A 275 -0.22 15.18 -26.48
CA ALA A 275 -1.37 15.42 -25.63
C ALA A 275 -1.46 16.93 -25.30
N VAL A 276 -2.69 17.45 -25.23
CA VAL A 276 -2.94 18.85 -24.84
C VAL A 276 -3.75 18.86 -23.56
N ILE A 277 -3.40 19.74 -22.62
CA ILE A 277 -4.21 19.97 -21.42
C ILE A 277 -5.44 20.78 -21.84
N SER A 278 -6.61 20.15 -21.76
CA SER A 278 -7.90 20.77 -22.06
C SER A 278 -8.44 21.56 -20.87
N SER A 279 -8.17 21.08 -19.66
CA SER A 279 -8.61 21.70 -18.42
C SER A 279 -7.72 21.28 -17.26
N SER A 280 -7.57 22.12 -16.24
CA SER A 280 -6.80 21.79 -15.05
C SER A 280 -7.39 22.45 -13.81
N THR A 281 -7.10 21.86 -12.66
CA THR A 281 -7.45 22.41 -11.36
C THR A 281 -6.42 22.04 -10.31
N THR A 282 -6.39 22.82 -9.23
CA THR A 282 -5.45 22.65 -8.13
C THR A 282 -6.19 22.40 -6.84
N LEU A 283 -5.64 21.51 -6.03
CA LEU A 283 -6.09 21.32 -4.68
C LEU A 283 -5.64 22.52 -3.82
N GLU A 284 -6.61 23.34 -3.40
CA GLU A 284 -6.37 24.48 -2.52
C GLU A 284 -6.39 24.06 -1.05
N GLY A 285 -5.41 24.55 -0.27
CA GLY A 285 -5.36 24.32 1.17
C GLY A 285 -4.03 24.72 1.80
N LYS A 286 -3.97 24.68 3.14
CA LYS A 286 -2.72 24.90 3.88
C LYS A 286 -1.88 23.63 3.88
N GLY A 287 -0.59 23.74 3.55
CA GLY A 287 0.37 22.63 3.51
C GLY A 287 0.72 22.16 2.11
N GLN A 288 1.62 21.16 2.02
CA GLN A 288 1.99 20.51 0.75
C GLN A 288 1.01 19.38 0.45
N LEU A 289 -0.21 19.72 0.04
CA LEU A 289 -1.21 18.73 -0.33
C LEU A 289 -0.80 18.03 -1.64
N LYS A 290 -0.99 16.72 -1.71
CA LYS A 290 -0.74 15.93 -2.91
C LYS A 290 -1.84 14.90 -3.12
N PHE A 291 -2.22 14.71 -4.37
CA PHE A 291 -3.01 13.57 -4.77
C PHE A 291 -2.17 12.31 -4.66
N THR A 292 -2.77 11.24 -4.14
CA THR A 292 -2.12 9.94 -4.00
C THR A 292 -2.73 8.90 -4.94
N SER A 293 -4.04 9.00 -5.19
CA SER A 293 -4.76 8.11 -6.08
C SER A 293 -6.06 8.77 -6.57
N GLY A 294 -6.61 8.26 -7.67
CA GLY A 294 -7.94 8.62 -8.11
C GLY A 294 -8.60 7.54 -8.94
N ARG A 295 -9.92 7.63 -9.09
CA ARG A 295 -10.71 6.73 -9.92
C ARG A 295 -11.84 7.47 -10.59
N TRP A 296 -12.00 7.22 -11.88
CA TRP A 296 -13.09 7.78 -12.67
C TRP A 296 -14.38 7.01 -12.38
N SER A 297 -15.50 7.72 -12.26
CA SER A 297 -16.81 7.08 -12.29
C SER A 297 -17.16 6.67 -13.73
N PRO A 298 -17.41 5.38 -14.01
CA PRO A 298 -17.92 4.97 -15.32
C PRO A 298 -19.37 5.44 -15.55
N HIS A 299 -20.08 5.84 -14.50
CA HIS A 299 -21.48 6.24 -14.60
C HIS A 299 -21.65 7.72 -14.94
N HIS A 300 -22.87 8.12 -15.25
CA HIS A 300 -23.26 9.52 -15.50
C HIS A 300 -22.38 10.22 -16.55
N ASN A 301 -22.22 9.55 -17.70
CA ASN A 301 -21.42 10.01 -18.84
C ASN A 301 -19.98 10.37 -18.47
N CYS A 302 -19.43 9.64 -17.49
CA CYS A 302 -18.03 9.77 -17.08
C CYS A 302 -17.68 11.20 -16.68
N THR A 303 -18.60 11.91 -16.00
CA THR A 303 -18.39 13.31 -15.63
C THR A 303 -17.76 13.50 -14.26
N GLN A 304 -17.56 12.41 -13.52
CA GLN A 304 -17.16 12.45 -12.12
C GLN A 304 -15.89 11.65 -11.87
N ILE A 305 -15.01 12.19 -11.03
CA ILE A 305 -13.79 11.51 -10.57
C ILE A 305 -13.68 11.63 -9.04
N ALA A 306 -13.27 10.56 -8.38
CA ALA A 306 -12.89 10.58 -6.98
C ALA A 306 -11.37 10.61 -6.85
N THR A 307 -10.83 11.43 -5.96
CA THR A 307 -9.40 11.49 -5.65
C THR A 307 -9.16 11.38 -4.16
N ALA A 308 -8.10 10.67 -3.78
CA ALA A 308 -7.59 10.65 -2.42
C ALA A 308 -6.46 11.68 -2.26
N ASN A 309 -6.47 12.40 -1.15
CA ASN A 309 -5.32 13.13 -0.64
C ASN A 309 -5.27 13.02 0.88
N ASP A 310 -4.10 12.67 1.41
CA ASP A 310 -3.87 12.51 2.85
C ASP A 310 -5.00 11.73 3.54
N THR A 311 -5.78 12.38 4.41
CA THR A 311 -6.87 11.79 5.19
C THR A 311 -8.27 11.94 4.54
N ALA A 312 -8.33 12.30 3.26
CA ALA A 312 -9.56 12.80 2.66
C ALA A 312 -9.80 12.34 1.23
N ILE A 313 -11.05 11.92 0.96
CA ILE A 313 -11.57 11.65 -0.38
C ILE A 313 -12.35 12.87 -0.87
N ARG A 314 -12.17 13.22 -2.14
CA ARG A 314 -12.87 14.31 -2.82
C ARG A 314 -13.47 13.80 -4.13
N GLY A 315 -14.67 14.26 -4.44
CA GLY A 315 -15.26 14.11 -5.77
C GLY A 315 -14.94 15.34 -6.61
N TRP A 316 -14.88 15.20 -7.93
CA TRP A 316 -14.74 16.31 -8.85
C TRP A 316 -15.67 16.11 -10.03
N ASP A 317 -16.28 17.20 -10.49
CA ASP A 317 -16.99 17.23 -11.76
C ASP A 317 -16.04 17.76 -12.84
N ILE A 318 -15.68 16.94 -13.82
CA ILE A 318 -14.68 17.28 -14.84
C ILE A 318 -15.13 18.41 -15.78
N ARG A 319 -16.43 18.69 -15.85
CA ARG A 319 -16.99 19.75 -16.71
C ARG A 319 -16.70 21.12 -16.09
N SER A 320 -16.69 21.18 -14.76
CA SER A 320 -16.46 22.42 -14.01
C SER A 320 -15.09 22.48 -13.33
N MET A 321 -14.42 21.34 -13.20
CA MET A 321 -13.21 21.13 -12.39
C MET A 321 -13.30 21.62 -10.95
N ARG A 322 -14.50 21.54 -10.38
CA ARG A 322 -14.78 21.93 -9.00
C ARG A 322 -14.84 20.71 -8.09
N VAL A 323 -14.33 20.90 -6.88
CA VAL A 323 -14.28 19.91 -5.80
C VAL A 323 -15.62 19.79 -5.12
N TRP A 324 -16.01 18.54 -4.84
CA TRP A 324 -16.92 18.17 -3.77
C TRP A 324 -16.11 17.52 -2.65
N SER A 325 -16.31 17.97 -1.41
CA SER A 325 -15.65 17.34 -0.26
C SER A 325 -16.60 16.36 0.39
N VAL A 326 -16.12 15.13 0.60
CA VAL A 326 -16.84 14.13 1.39
C VAL A 326 -16.08 13.92 2.70
N ARG A 327 -16.77 13.98 3.83
CA ARG A 327 -16.21 13.78 5.16
C ARG A 327 -17.12 12.90 6.00
N TYR A 328 -16.56 11.87 6.60
CA TYR A 328 -17.24 11.16 7.67
C TYR A 328 -17.26 12.03 8.92
N ASN A 329 -18.32 11.89 9.71
CA ASN A 329 -18.34 12.39 11.07
C ASN A 329 -17.35 11.56 11.90
N HIS A 330 -16.54 12.23 12.71
CA HIS A 330 -15.46 11.62 13.47
C HIS A 330 -15.94 10.63 14.54
N SER A 331 -17.17 10.78 15.01
CA SER A 331 -17.74 9.96 16.09
C SER A 331 -18.86 9.03 15.63
N HIS A 332 -19.50 9.32 14.50
CA HIS A 332 -20.60 8.53 13.94
C HIS A 332 -20.40 8.35 12.45
N ASP A 333 -19.67 7.33 12.05
CA ASP A 333 -19.28 7.11 10.64
C ASP A 333 -20.46 6.83 9.69
N GLN A 334 -21.66 6.57 10.19
CA GLN A 334 -22.90 6.61 9.41
C GLN A 334 -23.21 8.02 8.87
N LEU A 335 -22.74 9.08 9.52
CA LEU A 335 -23.01 10.45 9.11
C LEU A 335 -21.92 10.94 8.14
N VAL A 336 -22.32 11.17 6.89
CA VAL A 336 -21.44 11.64 5.82
C VAL A 336 -21.83 13.06 5.41
N LEU A 337 -20.89 13.99 5.54
CA LEU A 337 -21.00 15.36 5.05
C LEU A 337 -20.49 15.44 3.61
N THR A 338 -21.33 15.92 2.71
CA THR A 338 -20.96 16.23 1.33
C THR A 338 -21.13 17.73 1.08
N GLY A 339 -20.07 18.38 0.61
CA GLY A 339 -20.10 19.79 0.18
C GLY A 339 -20.12 19.88 -1.33
N SER A 340 -21.04 20.67 -1.88
CA SER A 340 -21.29 20.80 -3.32
C SER A 340 -21.07 22.23 -3.84
N SER A 341 -20.80 22.36 -5.15
CA SER A 341 -20.55 23.62 -5.85
C SER A 341 -21.81 24.47 -6.09
N ASP A 342 -22.99 23.95 -5.78
CA ASP A 342 -24.30 24.63 -5.81
C ASP A 342 -24.64 25.36 -4.50
N SER A 343 -23.64 25.59 -3.64
CA SER A 343 -23.79 26.20 -2.30
C SER A 343 -24.58 25.34 -1.30
N ARG A 344 -24.76 24.04 -1.57
CA ARG A 344 -25.40 23.11 -0.64
C ARG A 344 -24.37 22.30 0.14
N VAL A 345 -24.65 22.11 1.42
CA VAL A 345 -24.00 21.12 2.28
C VAL A 345 -25.07 20.10 2.61
N ILE A 346 -24.83 18.84 2.26
CA ILE A 346 -25.77 17.75 2.49
C ILE A 346 -25.13 16.82 3.50
N LEU A 347 -25.78 16.72 4.67
CA LEU A 347 -25.51 15.70 5.67
C LEU A 347 -26.38 14.48 5.33
N SER A 348 -25.73 13.40 4.93
CA SER A 348 -26.37 12.13 4.58
C SER A 348 -26.15 11.12 5.70
N ASN A 349 -27.17 10.33 5.99
CA ASN A 349 -27.05 9.16 6.86
C ASN A 349 -26.83 7.91 5.98
N MET A 350 -25.59 7.44 5.90
CA MET A 350 -25.17 6.26 5.17
C MET A 350 -24.96 5.09 6.14
N VAL A 351 -26.08 4.57 6.64
CA VAL A 351 -26.14 3.45 7.61
C VAL A 351 -25.42 2.20 7.08
N SER A 352 -25.42 2.02 5.76
CA SER A 352 -24.90 0.83 5.10
C SER A 352 -23.36 0.68 5.25
N ILE A 353 -22.63 1.80 5.37
CA ILE A 353 -21.16 1.83 5.47
C ILE A 353 -20.65 2.15 6.89
N SER A 354 -21.52 2.13 7.89
CA SER A 354 -21.18 2.44 9.29
C SER A 354 -20.57 1.25 10.03
N SER A 355 -19.66 1.52 10.96
CA SER A 355 -19.05 0.51 11.85
C SER A 355 -19.87 0.23 13.13
N GLU A 356 -20.94 0.98 13.40
CA GLU A 356 -21.86 0.66 14.50
C GLU A 356 -22.73 -0.56 14.12
N PRO A 357 -22.79 -1.62 14.94
CA PRO A 357 -23.61 -2.79 14.64
C PRO A 357 -25.09 -2.42 14.60
N PHE A 358 -25.79 -2.88 13.56
CA PHE A 358 -27.23 -2.77 13.42
C PHE A 358 -27.93 -3.32 14.68
N GLY A 359 -28.68 -2.47 15.38
CA GLY A 359 -29.64 -2.92 16.39
C GLY A 359 -29.56 -2.20 17.73
N HIS A 360 -30.22 -1.06 17.85
CA HIS A 360 -31.29 -1.02 18.84
C HIS A 360 -32.58 -1.22 18.03
N ILE A 361 -33.00 -2.47 17.92
CA ILE A 361 -34.41 -2.75 17.62
C ILE A 361 -35.14 -2.03 18.76
N VAL A 362 -35.79 -0.92 18.42
CA VAL A 362 -36.82 -0.38 19.29
C VAL A 362 -37.89 -1.44 19.20
N ASP A 363 -38.10 -2.19 20.28
CA ASP A 363 -39.11 -3.23 20.36
C ASP A 363 -40.41 -2.69 19.74
N GLU A 364 -40.92 -3.34 18.70
CA GLU A 364 -42.19 -3.01 18.03
C GLU A 364 -43.42 -3.28 18.94
N ASP A 365 -43.22 -3.39 20.26
CA ASP A 365 -44.24 -3.66 21.27
C ASP A 365 -44.86 -2.38 21.88
N GLU A 366 -44.49 -1.16 21.46
CA GLU A 366 -45.14 0.09 21.92
C GLU A 366 -46.13 0.72 20.93
N LEU A 367 -46.50 0.05 19.82
CA LEU A 367 -47.59 0.48 18.95
C LEU A 367 -48.51 -0.68 18.55
N SER A 368 -49.09 -1.37 19.54
CA SER A 368 -50.30 -2.14 19.31
C SER A 368 -51.49 -1.18 19.24
N ASP A 369 -52.00 -0.92 18.04
CA ASP A 369 -53.43 -0.78 17.75
C ASP A 369 -53.63 -0.50 16.25
N GLN A 370 -53.79 -1.57 15.45
CA GLN A 370 -54.86 -1.72 14.46
C GLN A 370 -54.68 -3.00 13.64
N GLU A 371 -55.71 -3.84 13.69
CA GLU A 371 -55.95 -4.96 12.79
C GLU A 371 -56.13 -4.43 11.35
N ASP A 372 -55.46 -5.02 10.36
CA ASP A 372 -56.10 -5.60 9.16
C ASP A 372 -55.08 -6.09 8.11
N ASN A 373 -54.97 -7.42 8.03
CA ASN A 373 -55.02 -8.22 6.80
C ASN A 373 -54.43 -7.65 5.49
N HIS A 374 -53.14 -7.90 5.22
CA HIS A 374 -52.62 -8.00 3.85
C HIS A 374 -51.60 -9.14 3.69
N GLN A 375 -51.72 -9.79 2.54
CA GLN A 375 -51.12 -11.05 2.12
C GLN A 375 -49.58 -11.01 2.09
N ASP A 376 -48.98 -12.19 2.28
CA ASP A 376 -47.56 -12.50 2.10
C ASP A 376 -47.02 -12.04 0.72
N GLU A 377 -46.70 -10.76 0.56
CA GLU A 377 -45.64 -10.35 -0.34
C GLU A 377 -44.34 -10.50 0.44
N LYS A 378 -43.52 -11.48 0.06
CA LYS A 378 -42.10 -11.53 0.45
C LYS A 378 -41.47 -10.22 0.03
N ILE A 379 -41.41 -9.27 0.95
CA ILE A 379 -40.56 -8.09 0.85
C ILE A 379 -39.14 -8.67 0.70
N LYS A 380 -38.60 -8.64 -0.52
CA LYS A 380 -37.16 -8.89 -0.74
C LYS A 380 -36.47 -7.86 0.14
N GLU A 381 -35.95 -8.30 1.29
CA GLU A 381 -35.14 -7.43 2.14
C GLU A 381 -34.07 -6.78 1.26
N PRO A 382 -33.88 -5.46 1.34
CA PRO A 382 -32.85 -4.79 0.57
C PRO A 382 -31.50 -5.45 0.88
N LEU A 383 -30.65 -5.56 -0.13
CA LEU A 383 -29.30 -6.10 0.00
C LEU A 383 -28.60 -5.40 1.18
N GLN A 384 -28.46 -6.10 2.30
CA GLN A 384 -27.76 -5.57 3.47
C GLN A 384 -26.24 -5.62 3.23
N ASP A 385 -25.57 -4.55 3.61
CA ASP A 385 -24.13 -4.43 3.50
C ASP A 385 -23.47 -5.50 4.36
N SER A 386 -22.65 -6.33 3.72
CA SER A 386 -22.00 -7.47 4.35
C SER A 386 -20.72 -7.80 3.60
N ILE A 387 -19.72 -8.33 4.32
CA ILE A 387 -18.52 -8.88 3.68
C ILE A 387 -18.97 -10.10 2.88
N ILE A 388 -18.90 -9.98 1.55
CA ILE A 388 -19.30 -11.05 0.62
C ILE A 388 -18.31 -12.21 0.69
N ALA A 389 -17.02 -11.90 0.71
CA ALA A 389 -15.92 -12.86 0.78
C ALA A 389 -14.62 -12.15 1.21
N THR A 390 -13.74 -12.89 1.89
CA THR A 390 -12.36 -12.50 2.16
C THR A 390 -11.45 -13.50 1.45
N TYR A 391 -10.45 -13.00 0.72
CA TYR A 391 -9.51 -13.81 -0.07
C TYR A 391 -8.12 -13.74 0.58
N GLU A 392 -7.71 -14.83 1.23
CA GLU A 392 -6.45 -14.93 2.01
C GLU A 392 -5.34 -15.63 1.23
N GLU A 393 -5.37 -15.56 -0.10
CA GLU A 393 -4.41 -16.24 -0.98
C GLU A 393 -3.05 -15.54 -1.07
N HIS A 394 -2.97 -14.29 -0.61
CA HIS A 394 -1.76 -13.48 -0.65
C HIS A 394 -0.95 -13.65 0.64
N GLU A 395 0.35 -13.84 0.49
CA GLU A 395 1.30 -14.01 1.59
C GLU A 395 1.96 -12.67 2.00
N ASP A 396 1.76 -11.62 1.20
CA ASP A 396 2.22 -10.25 1.42
C ASP A 396 1.12 -9.24 1.07
N SER A 397 1.42 -7.95 1.22
CA SER A 397 0.53 -6.83 0.99
C SER A 397 0.04 -6.78 -0.45
N VAL A 398 -1.29 -6.72 -0.62
CA VAL A 398 -1.94 -6.50 -1.92
C VAL A 398 -1.84 -5.03 -2.28
N TYR A 399 -1.15 -4.70 -3.37
CA TYR A 399 -0.94 -3.31 -3.77
C TYR A 399 -1.86 -2.86 -4.90
N ALA A 400 -2.38 -3.80 -5.69
CA ALA A 400 -3.28 -3.50 -6.79
C ALA A 400 -4.42 -4.51 -6.88
N VAL A 401 -5.60 -3.99 -7.23
CA VAL A 401 -6.79 -4.77 -7.56
C VAL A 401 -7.44 -4.14 -8.78
N GLU A 402 -7.99 -4.96 -9.67
CA GLU A 402 -8.62 -4.47 -10.89
C GLU A 402 -9.79 -5.35 -11.32
N TRP A 403 -10.88 -4.73 -11.76
CA TRP A 403 -12.03 -5.45 -12.29
C TRP A 403 -11.80 -5.78 -13.77
N SER A 404 -12.30 -6.92 -14.20
CA SER A 404 -12.27 -7.28 -15.62
C SER A 404 -13.20 -6.35 -16.41
N SER A 405 -12.68 -5.82 -17.53
CA SER A 405 -13.48 -5.06 -18.49
C SER A 405 -14.35 -5.96 -19.38
N ALA A 406 -14.02 -7.25 -19.47
CA ALA A 406 -14.70 -8.22 -20.33
C ALA A 406 -15.77 -9.04 -19.57
N ASP A 407 -15.59 -9.26 -18.27
CA ASP A 407 -16.54 -9.99 -17.42
C ASP A 407 -16.74 -9.25 -16.09
N PRO A 408 -17.94 -8.70 -15.83
CA PRO A 408 -18.21 -7.91 -14.62
C PRO A 408 -18.17 -8.72 -13.32
N TRP A 409 -18.02 -10.04 -13.40
CA TRP A 409 -17.94 -10.93 -12.25
C TRP A 409 -16.50 -11.40 -11.96
N LEU A 410 -15.52 -10.92 -12.74
CA LEU A 410 -14.12 -11.25 -12.59
C LEU A 410 -13.33 -10.04 -12.08
N PHE A 411 -12.37 -10.30 -11.19
CA PHE A 411 -11.39 -9.33 -10.75
C PHE A 411 -10.05 -9.99 -10.48
N ALA A 412 -8.98 -9.21 -10.55
CA ALA A 412 -7.64 -9.64 -10.25
C ALA A 412 -7.07 -8.85 -9.07
N SER A 413 -6.12 -9.46 -8.37
CA SER A 413 -5.37 -8.86 -7.27
C SER A 413 -3.90 -9.23 -7.37
N LEU A 414 -3.02 -8.30 -7.02
CA LEU A 414 -1.58 -8.43 -7.17
C LEU A 414 -0.87 -7.98 -5.90
N SER A 415 -0.01 -8.84 -5.37
CA SER A 415 0.77 -8.61 -4.14
C SER A 415 2.21 -8.21 -4.42
N TYR A 416 2.88 -7.71 -3.37
CA TYR A 416 4.25 -7.19 -3.43
C TYR A 416 5.29 -8.24 -3.84
N ASP A 417 5.10 -9.50 -3.43
CA ASP A 417 5.94 -10.64 -3.81
C ASP A 417 5.70 -11.13 -5.26
N GLY A 418 4.80 -10.47 -6.01
CA GLY A 418 4.52 -10.76 -7.42
C GLY A 418 3.43 -11.81 -7.65
N ARG A 419 2.66 -12.20 -6.62
CA ARG A 419 1.56 -13.16 -6.78
C ARG A 419 0.35 -12.48 -7.44
N LEU A 420 -0.02 -12.97 -8.63
CA LEU A 420 -1.25 -12.58 -9.32
C LEU A 420 -2.34 -13.61 -9.05
N VAL A 421 -3.49 -13.14 -8.56
CA VAL A 421 -4.67 -13.99 -8.30
C VAL A 421 -5.87 -13.43 -9.04
N ILE A 422 -6.55 -14.29 -9.83
CA ILE A 422 -7.78 -13.97 -10.54
C ILE A 422 -8.94 -14.65 -9.83
N ASN A 423 -9.91 -13.86 -9.38
CA ASN A 423 -11.04 -14.32 -8.60
C ASN A 423 -12.38 -13.99 -9.26
N ARG A 424 -13.40 -14.82 -8.95
CA ARG A 424 -14.78 -14.67 -9.44
C ARG A 424 -15.71 -14.33 -8.29
N VAL A 425 -16.65 -13.42 -8.55
CA VAL A 425 -17.75 -13.12 -7.63
C VAL A 425 -18.57 -14.41 -7.38
N PRO A 426 -18.91 -14.75 -6.13
CA PRO A 426 -19.67 -15.97 -5.81
C PRO A 426 -20.98 -16.06 -6.60
N ARG A 427 -21.24 -17.23 -7.20
CA ARG A 427 -22.42 -17.47 -8.06
C ARG A 427 -23.74 -17.11 -7.38
N ALA A 428 -23.88 -17.42 -6.09
CA ALA A 428 -25.09 -17.12 -5.32
C ALA A 428 -25.41 -15.60 -5.31
N LEU A 429 -24.39 -14.76 -5.12
CA LEU A 429 -24.56 -13.31 -5.15
C LEU A 429 -24.87 -12.81 -6.57
N LYS A 430 -24.16 -13.33 -7.57
CA LYS A 430 -24.41 -13.01 -8.99
C LYS A 430 -25.88 -13.24 -9.36
N TYR A 431 -26.46 -14.39 -8.98
CA TYR A 431 -27.89 -14.65 -9.23
C TYR A 431 -28.81 -13.71 -8.46
N ARG A 432 -28.48 -13.36 -7.21
CA ARG A 432 -29.26 -12.41 -6.40
C ARG A 432 -29.29 -11.00 -6.99
N ILE A 433 -28.22 -10.58 -7.66
CA ILE A 433 -28.14 -9.26 -8.31
C ILE A 433 -28.91 -9.24 -9.65
N LEU A 434 -28.92 -10.36 -10.38
CA LEU A 434 -29.55 -10.46 -11.70
C LEU A 434 -31.06 -10.77 -11.67
N LEU A 435 -31.60 -11.22 -10.54
CA LEU A 435 -32.99 -11.69 -10.35
C LEU A 435 -33.74 -10.88 -9.29
#